data_AF-A0A4Y7WSV5-F1
#
_entry.id   AF-A0A4Y7WSV5-F1
#
_cell.length_a   1.000
_cell.length_b   1.000
_cell.length_c   1.000
_cell.angle_alpha   90.00
_cell.angle_beta   90.00
_cell.angle_gamma   90.00
#
_symmetry.space_group_name_H-M   'P 1'
#
loop_
_entity.id
_entity.type
_entity.pdbx_description
1 polymer ?
#
loop_
_entity_poly.entity_id
_entity_poly.type
_entity_poly.pdbx_seq_one_letter_code
_entity_poly.pdbx_strand_id
1 'polypeptide(L)'
;MQLETNYLGTIEVEDGNKLQFSLGIPGFPEEKEFALLPFPESEFYLLQSIVHKHVAFVCLNPFSIWKDYHIDLDANTVQLLEVTQPTDVALFVIITIQQPFSQSTANLNAPIIINTRNNKGKQLVQEGQPYSSKALLSTKGGA
;
A
#
# COMPACT_ATOMS: atom_id res chain seq x y z
N MET A 1 10.00 -8.50 16.84
CA MET A 1 8.83 -9.33 17.24
C MET A 1 8.60 -10.43 16.22
N GLN A 2 8.12 -11.60 16.63
CA GLN A 2 7.67 -12.62 15.68
C GLN A 2 6.26 -12.31 15.20
N LEU A 3 6.07 -12.27 13.89
CA LEU A 3 4.79 -11.99 13.23
C LEU A 3 4.38 -13.19 12.40
N GLU A 4 3.21 -13.76 12.69
CA GLU A 4 2.59 -14.71 11.78
C GLU A 4 1.92 -13.96 10.63
N THR A 5 2.34 -14.27 9.41
CA THR A 5 1.81 -13.62 8.20
C THR A 5 0.83 -14.53 7.46
N ASN A 6 0.01 -13.96 6.59
CA ASN A 6 -0.96 -14.72 5.80
C ASN A 6 -0.31 -15.58 4.71
N TYR A 7 0.84 -15.16 4.15
CA TYR A 7 1.45 -15.81 2.98
C TYR A 7 2.95 -16.14 3.12
N LEU A 8 3.66 -15.54 4.06
CA LEU A 8 5.12 -15.65 4.20
C LEU A 8 5.56 -16.47 5.42
N GLY A 9 4.61 -17.14 6.10
CA GLY A 9 4.87 -17.86 7.34
C GLY A 9 5.18 -16.92 8.51
N THR A 10 5.99 -17.38 9.45
CA THR A 10 6.42 -16.57 10.60
C THR A 10 7.71 -15.83 10.26
N ILE A 11 7.70 -14.52 10.44
CA ILE A 11 8.85 -13.65 10.18
C ILE A 11 9.22 -12.86 11.42
N GLU A 12 10.46 -12.39 11.49
CA GLU A 12 10.88 -11.43 12.51
C GLU A 12 10.76 -10.00 11.96
N VAL A 13 9.96 -9.17 12.62
CA VAL A 13 9.77 -7.75 12.30
C VAL A 13 10.38 -6.91 13.41
N GLU A 14 11.34 -6.07 13.05
CA GLU A 14 11.90 -5.06 13.96
C GLU A 14 10.88 -3.95 14.23
N ASP A 15 10.83 -3.44 15.46
CA ASP A 15 9.87 -2.39 15.83
C ASP A 15 10.02 -1.12 14.98
N GLY A 16 11.25 -0.82 14.54
CA GLY A 16 11.54 0.31 13.63
C GLY A 16 10.94 0.16 12.22
N ASN A 17 10.46 -1.02 11.84
CA ASN A 17 9.85 -1.29 10.54
C ASN A 17 8.31 -1.35 10.60
N LYS A 18 7.72 -1.04 11.76
CA LYS A 18 6.26 -0.97 11.93
C LYS A 18 5.72 0.31 11.33
N LEU A 19 4.71 0.16 10.49
CA LEU A 19 3.95 1.24 9.88
C LEU A 19 2.73 1.57 10.74
N GLN A 20 2.50 2.86 10.96
CA GLN A 20 1.42 3.39 11.80
C GLN A 20 0.33 4.04 10.95
N PHE A 21 -0.85 3.43 10.92
CA PHE A 21 -2.03 3.90 10.22
C PHE A 21 -3.03 4.42 11.25
N SER A 22 -2.90 5.70 11.65
CA SER A 22 -3.68 6.28 12.75
C SER A 22 -5.20 6.22 12.57
N LEU A 23 -5.66 6.25 11.30
CA LEU A 23 -7.06 6.11 10.89
C LEU A 23 -7.43 4.68 10.46
N GLY A 24 -6.49 3.74 10.57
CA GLY A 24 -6.55 2.43 9.97
C GLY A 24 -6.62 2.45 8.45
N ILE A 25 -7.18 1.38 7.88
CA ILE A 25 -7.48 1.25 6.45
C ILE A 25 -9.00 1.28 6.28
N PRO A 26 -9.57 1.96 5.26
CA PRO A 26 -10.99 1.84 4.92
C PRO A 26 -11.50 0.39 4.91
N GLY A 27 -12.54 0.12 5.70
CA GLY A 27 -13.05 -1.24 5.95
C GLY A 27 -12.44 -1.96 7.16
N PHE A 28 -11.32 -1.45 7.69
CA PHE A 28 -10.56 -1.96 8.82
C PHE A 28 -10.02 -0.81 9.71
N PRO A 29 -10.89 0.05 10.29
CA PRO A 29 -10.47 1.22 11.07
C PRO A 29 -9.71 0.89 12.37
N GLU A 30 -9.86 -0.32 12.88
CA GLU A 30 -9.16 -0.85 14.06
C GLU A 30 -7.72 -1.29 13.76
N GLU A 31 -7.40 -1.54 12.49
CA GLU A 31 -6.08 -2.01 12.05
C GLU A 31 -5.13 -0.84 11.93
N LYS A 32 -4.36 -0.57 12.98
CA LYS A 32 -3.50 0.62 13.06
C LYS A 32 -2.02 0.36 12.85
N GLU A 33 -1.62 -0.91 12.84
CA GLU A 33 -0.22 -1.30 12.79
C GLU A 33 -0.01 -2.36 11.71
N PHE A 34 0.89 -2.07 10.78
CA PHE A 34 1.21 -2.94 9.66
C PHE A 34 2.72 -3.13 9.50
N ALA A 35 3.13 -4.19 8.84
CA ALA A 35 4.46 -4.37 8.27
C ALA A 35 4.34 -4.48 6.75
N LEU A 36 5.24 -3.83 6.02
CA LEU A 36 5.33 -3.96 4.56
C LEU A 36 6.49 -4.90 4.22
N LEU A 37 6.17 -6.04 3.62
CA LEU A 37 7.09 -7.16 3.46
C LEU A 37 7.26 -7.47 1.97
N PRO A 38 8.47 -7.45 1.40
CA PRO A 38 8.66 -7.83 0.01
C PRO A 38 8.38 -9.32 -0.18
N PHE A 39 7.71 -9.68 -1.27
CA PHE A 39 7.67 -11.07 -1.71
C PHE A 39 9.00 -11.41 -2.40
N PRO A 40 9.68 -12.51 -2.01
CA PRO A 40 10.94 -12.92 -2.64
C PRO A 40 10.81 -13.03 -4.16
N GLU A 41 11.81 -12.52 -4.89
CA GLU A 41 11.92 -12.64 -6.36
C GLU A 41 10.72 -12.06 -7.15
N SER A 42 9.99 -11.09 -6.60
CA SER A 42 8.86 -10.43 -7.27
C SER A 42 8.79 -8.93 -7.02
N GLU A 43 7.94 -8.23 -7.76
CA GLU A 43 7.65 -6.79 -7.56
C GLU A 43 6.55 -6.54 -6.52
N PHE A 44 6.01 -7.60 -5.91
CA PHE A 44 4.90 -7.51 -4.98
C PHE A 44 5.38 -7.36 -3.54
N TYR A 45 4.51 -6.76 -2.74
CA TYR A 45 4.68 -6.60 -1.31
C TYR A 45 3.43 -7.13 -0.60
N LEU A 46 3.62 -7.58 0.64
CA LEU A 46 2.54 -7.89 1.56
C LEU A 46 2.47 -6.79 2.61
N LEU A 47 1.39 -6.00 2.61
CA LEU A 47 1.03 -5.13 3.71
C LEU A 47 0.26 -5.96 4.74
N GLN A 48 0.96 -6.46 5.75
CA GLN A 48 0.47 -7.40 6.76
C GLN A 48 0.09 -6.66 8.05
N SER A 49 -1.14 -6.86 8.54
CA SER A 49 -1.51 -6.38 9.88
C SER A 49 -0.67 -7.09 10.94
N ILE A 50 -0.24 -6.33 11.94
CA ILE A 50 0.48 -6.82 13.12
C ILE A 50 -0.47 -7.41 14.16
N VAL A 51 -1.74 -7.03 14.12
CA VAL A 51 -2.77 -7.44 15.09
C VAL A 51 -3.49 -8.70 14.61
N HIS A 52 -3.91 -8.72 13.34
CA HIS A 52 -4.71 -9.81 12.80
C HIS A 52 -4.06 -10.40 11.55
N LYS A 53 -3.57 -11.63 11.68
CA LYS A 53 -2.93 -12.40 10.60
C LYS A 53 -3.71 -12.40 9.27
N HIS A 54 -5.03 -12.52 9.33
CA HIS A 54 -5.89 -12.61 8.14
C HIS A 54 -6.09 -11.28 7.43
N VAL A 55 -5.75 -10.15 8.06
CA VAL A 55 -5.76 -8.85 7.40
C VAL A 55 -4.40 -8.61 6.76
N ALA A 56 -4.33 -8.89 5.46
CA ALA A 56 -3.13 -8.69 4.69
C ALA A 56 -3.48 -8.34 3.24
N PHE A 57 -2.75 -7.38 2.66
CA PHE A 57 -3.02 -6.87 1.32
C PHE A 57 -1.80 -7.09 0.44
N VAL A 58 -2.01 -7.64 -0.76
CA VAL A 58 -0.96 -7.70 -1.78
C VAL A 58 -0.90 -6.35 -2.47
N CYS A 59 0.30 -5.78 -2.52
CA CYS A 59 0.57 -4.45 -3.02
C CYS A 59 1.67 -4.49 -4.09
N LEU A 60 1.76 -3.45 -4.91
CA LEU A 60 2.95 -3.20 -5.75
C LEU A 60 3.23 -1.69 -5.83
N ASN A 61 4.46 -1.34 -6.18
CA ASN A 61 4.81 0.05 -6.51
C ASN A 61 4.20 0.40 -7.87
N PRO A 62 3.25 1.34 -7.97
CA PRO A 62 2.49 1.61 -9.20
C PRO A 62 3.39 2.03 -10.38
N PHE A 63 4.57 2.61 -10.11
CA PHE A 63 5.48 3.07 -11.13
C PHE A 63 6.16 1.95 -11.94
N SER A 64 6.09 0.68 -11.47
CA SER A 64 6.59 -0.45 -12.25
C SER A 64 5.74 -0.73 -13.51
N ILE A 65 4.47 -0.31 -13.50
CA ILE A 65 3.50 -0.54 -14.60
C ILE A 65 3.03 0.80 -15.19
N TRP A 66 2.60 1.75 -14.35
CA TRP A 66 2.03 3.04 -14.75
C TRP A 66 3.01 4.17 -14.44
N LYS A 67 3.94 4.44 -15.37
CA LYS A 67 4.99 5.45 -15.20
C LYS A 67 4.49 6.88 -15.02
N ASP A 68 3.31 7.18 -15.58
CA ASP A 68 2.69 8.51 -15.54
C ASP A 68 1.67 8.67 -14.40
N TYR A 69 1.55 7.65 -13.53
CA TYR A 69 0.71 7.73 -12.35
C TYR A 69 1.20 8.86 -11.44
N HIS A 70 0.30 9.66 -10.90
CA HIS A 70 0.63 10.70 -9.94
C HIS A 70 -0.52 10.83 -8.93
N ILE A 71 -0.20 11.43 -7.80
CA ILE A 71 -1.18 11.71 -6.76
C ILE A 71 -0.98 13.12 -6.26
N ASP A 72 -2.06 13.74 -5.83
CA ASP A 72 -2.02 15.02 -5.11
C ASP A 72 -2.34 14.75 -3.64
N LEU A 73 -1.46 15.22 -2.76
CA LEU A 73 -1.69 15.18 -1.31
C LEU A 73 -2.32 16.50 -0.87
N ASP A 74 -3.52 16.42 -0.28
CA ASP A 74 -4.13 17.58 0.35
C ASP A 74 -3.38 17.98 1.64
N ALA A 75 -3.60 19.22 2.09
CA ALA A 75 -2.92 19.75 3.27
C ALA A 75 -3.15 18.89 4.52
N ASN A 76 -4.36 18.32 4.66
CA ASN A 76 -4.70 17.43 5.77
C ASN A 76 -3.86 16.14 5.75
N THR A 77 -3.65 15.54 4.58
CA THR A 77 -2.82 14.34 4.42
C THR A 77 -1.35 14.65 4.66
N VAL A 78 -0.85 15.77 4.14
CA VAL A 78 0.53 16.23 4.40
C VAL A 78 0.76 16.41 5.89
N GLN A 79 -0.17 17.07 6.60
CA GLN A 79 -0.08 17.27 8.04
C GLN A 79 -0.18 15.96 8.83
N LEU A 80 -1.14 15.09 8.49
CA LEU A 80 -1.34 13.81 9.18
C LEU A 80 -0.11 12.91 9.11
N LEU A 81 0.51 12.84 7.93
CA LEU A 81 1.68 12.01 7.67
C LEU A 81 3.00 12.72 7.99
N GLU A 82 2.96 14.01 8.33
CA GLU A 82 4.13 14.89 8.55
C GLU A 82 5.12 14.83 7.38
N VAL A 83 4.59 14.88 6.16
CA VAL A 83 5.42 14.89 4.94
C VAL A 83 6.08 16.25 4.82
N THR A 84 7.41 16.26 4.71
CA THR A 84 8.18 17.52 4.55
C THR A 84 8.63 17.75 3.12
N GLN A 85 8.82 16.67 2.36
CA GLN A 85 9.24 16.70 0.96
C GLN A 85 8.67 15.48 0.21
N PRO A 86 8.42 15.58 -1.11
CA PRO A 86 7.86 14.47 -1.89
C PRO A 86 8.69 13.18 -1.84
N THR A 87 10.02 13.28 -1.70
CA THR A 87 10.93 12.14 -1.61
C THR A 87 10.79 11.33 -0.32
N ASP A 88 10.07 11.84 0.68
CA ASP A 88 9.77 11.08 1.90
C ASP A 88 8.66 10.05 1.66
N VAL A 89 7.89 10.17 0.58
CA VAL A 89 6.67 9.39 0.34
C VAL A 89 6.98 8.17 -0.51
N ALA A 90 6.72 6.99 0.06
CA ALA A 90 6.59 5.75 -0.70
C ALA A 90 5.12 5.50 -1.06
N LEU A 91 4.90 4.98 -2.27
CA LEU A 91 3.58 4.78 -2.86
C LEU A 91 3.38 3.32 -3.26
N PHE A 92 2.23 2.77 -2.89
CA PHE A 92 1.83 1.41 -3.23
C PHE A 92 0.36 1.37 -3.61
N VAL A 93 -0.04 0.40 -4.43
CA VAL A 93 -1.45 0.16 -4.79
C VAL A 93 -1.84 -1.27 -4.45
N ILE A 94 -3.05 -1.44 -3.92
CA ILE A 94 -3.58 -2.75 -3.52
C ILE A 94 -4.05 -3.52 -4.75
N ILE A 95 -3.73 -4.80 -4.79
CA ILE A 95 -4.02 -5.71 -5.89
C ILE A 95 -5.19 -6.61 -5.54
N THR A 96 -6.17 -6.66 -6.44
CA THR A 96 -7.18 -7.71 -6.48
C THR A 96 -6.69 -8.82 -7.39
N ILE A 97 -6.20 -9.91 -6.79
CA ILE A 97 -5.71 -11.09 -7.52
C ILE A 97 -6.90 -11.85 -8.11
N GLN A 98 -6.81 -12.19 -9.39
CA GLN A 98 -7.81 -13.00 -10.09
C GLN A 98 -7.19 -14.26 -10.70
N GLN A 99 -8.04 -15.20 -11.12
CA GLN A 99 -7.66 -16.38 -11.87
C GLN A 99 -8.37 -16.38 -13.23
N PRO A 100 -7.64 -16.30 -14.36
CA PRO A 100 -6.17 -16.27 -14.47
C PRO A 100 -5.55 -14.95 -13.99
N PHE A 101 -4.28 -14.98 -13.57
CA PHE A 101 -3.56 -13.82 -13.02
C PHE A 101 -3.56 -12.60 -13.95
N SER A 102 -3.63 -12.80 -15.27
CA SER A 102 -3.72 -11.74 -16.28
C SER A 102 -4.95 -10.83 -16.15
N GLN A 103 -5.97 -11.27 -15.40
CA GLN A 103 -7.17 -10.48 -15.05
C GLN A 103 -7.06 -9.76 -13.71
N SER A 104 -5.92 -9.89 -13.00
CA SER A 104 -5.70 -9.18 -11.75
C SER A 104 -5.68 -7.67 -12.00
N THR A 105 -6.13 -6.92 -11.01
CA THR A 105 -6.26 -5.46 -11.11
C THR A 105 -5.64 -4.76 -9.90
N ALA A 106 -5.20 -3.52 -10.09
CA ALA A 106 -4.78 -2.62 -9.03
C ALA A 106 -5.83 -1.52 -8.81
N ASN A 107 -5.98 -1.10 -7.56
CA ASN A 107 -6.77 0.07 -7.21
C ASN A 107 -5.89 1.33 -7.26
N LEU A 108 -5.87 2.02 -8.40
CA LEU A 108 -5.14 3.28 -8.58
C LEU A 108 -5.88 4.48 -7.97
N ASN A 109 -7.15 4.33 -7.59
CA ASN A 109 -7.95 5.38 -6.98
C ASN A 109 -7.66 5.51 -5.46
N ALA A 110 -7.25 4.42 -4.82
CA ALA A 110 -7.03 4.38 -3.38
C ALA A 110 -5.63 3.85 -2.99
N PRO A 111 -4.54 4.56 -3.35
CA PRO A 111 -3.18 4.14 -3.03
C PRO A 111 -2.90 4.15 -1.52
N ILE A 112 -1.93 3.33 -1.13
CA ILE A 112 -1.25 3.38 0.17
C ILE A 112 -0.07 4.35 0.05
N ILE A 113 -0.06 5.35 0.91
CA ILE A 113 1.02 6.31 1.06
C ILE A 113 1.69 6.12 2.40
N ILE A 114 3.02 6.08 2.39
CA ILE A 114 3.85 5.89 3.59
C ILE A 114 4.91 6.98 3.62
N ASN A 115 4.99 7.71 4.73
CA ASN A 115 6.14 8.56 4.99
C ASN A 115 7.27 7.70 5.56
N THR A 116 8.33 7.53 4.77
CA THR A 116 9.47 6.67 5.08
C THR A 116 10.36 7.18 6.22
N ARG A 117 10.19 8.45 6.63
CA ARG A 117 10.97 9.04 7.74
C ARG A 117 10.41 8.71 9.11
N ASN A 118 9.09 8.54 9.21
CA ASN A 118 8.39 8.35 10.48
C ASN A 118 7.43 7.15 10.48
N ASN A 119 7.41 6.38 9.38
CA ASN A 119 6.58 5.20 9.17
C ASN A 119 5.07 5.44 9.28
N LYS A 120 4.60 6.68 9.13
CA LYS A 120 3.15 6.97 9.10
C LYS A 120 2.56 6.59 7.76
N GLY A 121 1.47 5.84 7.79
CA GLY A 121 0.76 5.36 6.62
C GLY A 121 -0.69 5.85 6.56
N LYS A 122 -1.23 5.93 5.34
CA LYS A 122 -2.65 6.17 5.06
C LYS A 122 -3.05 5.48 3.75
N GLN A 123 -4.27 4.97 3.66
CA GLN A 123 -4.90 4.74 2.36
C GLN A 123 -5.60 6.03 1.91
N LEU A 124 -5.11 6.65 0.86
CA LEU A 124 -5.64 7.91 0.32
C LEU A 124 -6.69 7.60 -0.75
N VAL A 125 -7.95 7.92 -0.49
CA VAL A 125 -8.99 7.84 -1.54
C VAL A 125 -8.95 9.12 -2.36
N GLN A 126 -8.76 9.00 -3.68
CA GLN A 126 -8.64 10.12 -4.59
C GLN A 126 -9.99 10.44 -5.24
N GLU A 127 -10.67 11.47 -4.74
CA GLU A 127 -11.91 11.96 -5.35
C GLU A 127 -11.64 12.78 -6.61
N GLY A 128 -12.46 12.61 -7.64
CA GLY A 128 -12.41 13.41 -8.88
C GLY A 128 -11.23 13.14 -9.81
N GLN A 129 -10.35 12.19 -9.48
CA GLN A 129 -9.23 11.80 -10.33
C GLN A 129 -9.64 10.75 -11.38
N PRO A 130 -8.99 10.71 -12.57
CA PRO A 130 -9.35 9.79 -13.65
C PRO A 130 -8.96 8.33 -13.39
N TYR A 131 -8.43 8.00 -12.21
CA TYR A 131 -7.86 6.69 -11.91
C TYR A 131 -8.93 5.64 -11.61
N SER A 132 -8.78 4.49 -12.27
CA SER A 132 -9.63 3.31 -12.06
C SER A 132 -9.31 2.60 -10.75
N SER A 133 -10.35 2.12 -10.06
CA SER A 133 -10.22 1.19 -8.95
C SER A 133 -9.94 -0.27 -9.38
N LYS A 134 -9.96 -0.54 -10.68
CA LYS A 134 -9.75 -1.87 -11.30
C LYS A 134 -8.86 -1.78 -12.54
N ALA A 135 -7.70 -1.11 -12.44
CA ALA A 135 -6.74 -1.03 -13.53
C ALA A 135 -6.06 -2.39 -13.75
N LEU A 136 -6.07 -2.93 -14.97
CA LEU A 136 -5.48 -4.25 -15.27
C LEU A 136 -3.95 -4.23 -15.14
N LEU A 137 -3.35 -5.23 -14.51
CA LEU A 137 -1.88 -5.31 -14.39
C LEU A 137 -1.16 -5.50 -15.74
N SER A 138 -1.87 -6.03 -16.74
CA SER A 138 -1.33 -6.31 -18.07
C SER A 138 -1.26 -5.09 -18.99
N THR A 139 -1.84 -3.95 -18.61
CA THR A 139 -1.76 -2.73 -19.42
C THR A 139 -0.33 -2.18 -19.42
N LYS A 140 0.26 -2.01 -20.60
CA LYS A 140 1.53 -1.30 -20.76
C LYS A 140 1.26 0.17 -21.10
N GLY A 141 1.38 1.06 -20.12
CA GLY A 141 1.37 2.52 -20.30
C GLY A 141 -0.02 3.15 -20.43
N GLY A 142 -0.23 4.26 -19.71
CA GLY A 142 -1.48 5.01 -19.63
C GLY A 142 -2.41 4.48 -18.55
N ALA A 143 -2.54 5.24 -17.45
CA ALA A 143 -3.53 5.02 -16.41
C ALA A 143 -4.91 5.53 -16.82
#